data_AF-A0A4R9F3Q1-F1
#
_entry.id   AF-A0A4R9F3Q1-F1
#
_cell.length_a   1.000
_cell.length_b   1.000
_cell.length_c   1.000
_cell.angle_alpha   90.00
_cell.angle_beta   90.00
_cell.angle_gamma   90.00
#
_symmetry.space_group_name_H-M   'P 1'
#
loop_
_entity.id
_entity.type
_entity.pdbx_description
1 polymer ?
#
loop_
_entity_poly.entity_id
_entity_poly.type
_entity_poly.pdbx_seq_one_letter_code
_entity_poly.pdbx_strand_id
1 'polypeptide(L)'
;MLVRVRGETVGVQRQYTGTAGRIENSQVAVYLVHATPRGHATVDRELYLPRAWTDDPERCRRAGLDPDGVRFATKTQLAAAMLERFWAGGHTAGWVTGDGVYGGNPSLLSAIATHATGYVMAVSCRTQVRTTGGKFRVDVPMRKVPRRGWQQLSAGAGAKGPRRYDWAAVDLIPTHSAGTCQLLIRRNRTTGEVAYYRCFSPRPVALPALVRVAGTRWRIEETFQAGKGLAGLDEHQVRRHTSWLRWVTLAMLAHAFLAVIRAGEHYEHPAPTVLIALTCNEIQRLLALPAAAPNGQRDHRLHWSLWRRRHQARARDCHYRRREATT
;
A
#
# COMPACT_ATOMS: atom_id res chain seq x y z
N MET A 1 -8.27 0.88 -4.76
CA MET A 1 -9.04 -0.37 -4.68
C MET A 1 -10.23 -0.32 -5.62
N LEU A 2 -10.65 -1.46 -6.16
CA LEU A 2 -11.84 -1.61 -7.01
C LEU A 2 -12.88 -2.48 -6.29
N VAL A 3 -14.15 -2.07 -6.33
CA VAL A 3 -15.30 -2.83 -5.80
C VAL A 3 -16.37 -2.93 -6.90
N ARG A 4 -16.90 -4.13 -7.13
CA ARG A 4 -17.97 -4.36 -8.11
C ARG A 4 -19.29 -3.85 -7.56
N VAL A 5 -20.00 -3.05 -8.35
CA VAL A 5 -21.25 -2.41 -7.88
C VAL A 5 -22.28 -2.27 -9.01
N ARG A 6 -23.56 -2.01 -8.66
CA ARG A 6 -24.65 -1.79 -9.64
C ARG A 6 -24.59 -0.36 -10.21
N GLY A 7 -25.22 -0.14 -11.38
CA GLY A 7 -25.05 1.07 -12.22
C GLY A 7 -25.44 2.41 -11.60
N GLU A 8 -26.24 2.42 -10.53
CA GLU A 8 -26.64 3.64 -9.80
C GLU A 8 -25.73 3.97 -8.60
N THR A 9 -24.71 3.15 -8.33
CA THR A 9 -23.83 3.34 -7.19
C THR A 9 -22.88 4.50 -7.42
N VAL A 10 -22.74 5.39 -6.44
CA VAL A 10 -21.85 6.56 -6.50
C VAL A 10 -20.45 6.23 -7.04
N GLY A 11 -19.96 7.01 -8.00
CA GLY A 11 -18.63 6.83 -8.59
C GLY A 11 -18.46 5.56 -9.44
N VAL A 12 -19.54 4.82 -9.75
CA VAL A 12 -19.43 3.65 -10.63
C VAL A 12 -19.11 4.04 -12.06
N GLN A 13 -18.19 3.31 -12.67
CA GLN A 13 -17.91 3.35 -14.10
C GLN A 13 -17.54 1.96 -14.60
N ARG A 14 -17.83 1.68 -15.87
CA ARG A 14 -17.28 0.52 -16.57
C ARG A 14 -15.78 0.70 -16.72
N GLN A 15 -15.01 -0.16 -16.08
CA GLN A 15 -13.55 -0.13 -16.13
C GLN A 15 -12.99 -1.54 -16.03
N TYR A 16 -11.77 -1.72 -16.54
CA TYR A 16 -11.09 -2.99 -16.42
C TYR A 16 -10.84 -3.33 -14.95
N THR A 17 -11.33 -4.49 -14.53
CA THR A 17 -11.14 -4.98 -13.17
C THR A 17 -10.12 -6.11 -13.20
N GLY A 18 -8.99 -5.94 -12.52
CA GLY A 18 -7.97 -6.99 -12.43
C GLY A 18 -8.49 -8.26 -11.77
N THR A 19 -9.44 -8.14 -10.84
CA THR A 19 -10.03 -9.29 -10.14
C THR A 19 -10.99 -10.12 -11.02
N ALA A 20 -11.75 -9.49 -11.92
CA ALA A 20 -12.69 -10.22 -12.80
C ALA A 20 -12.13 -10.46 -14.21
N GLY A 21 -10.92 -9.97 -14.51
CA GLY A 21 -10.28 -10.12 -15.83
C GLY A 21 -11.02 -9.43 -16.98
N ARG A 22 -12.05 -8.62 -16.69
CA ARG A 22 -12.95 -8.02 -17.68
C ARG A 22 -13.41 -6.62 -17.27
N ILE A 23 -13.99 -5.92 -18.24
CA ILE A 23 -14.59 -4.60 -18.02
C ILE A 23 -15.95 -4.78 -17.35
N GLU A 24 -16.08 -4.27 -16.12
CA GLU A 24 -17.33 -4.30 -15.37
C GLU A 24 -17.61 -2.95 -14.71
N ASN A 25 -18.85 -2.79 -14.25
CA ASN A 25 -19.22 -1.70 -13.35
C ASN A 25 -18.46 -1.83 -12.05
N SER A 26 -17.60 -0.87 -11.77
CA SER A 26 -16.82 -0.83 -10.54
C SER A 26 -16.67 0.58 -10.01
N GLN A 27 -16.50 0.65 -8.70
CA GLN A 27 -16.17 1.85 -7.95
C GLN A 27 -14.67 1.82 -7.63
N VAL A 28 -13.99 2.97 -7.77
CA VAL A 28 -12.57 3.12 -7.40
C VAL A 28 -12.44 4.06 -6.22
N ALA A 29 -11.63 3.67 -5.24
CA ALA A 29 -11.16 4.57 -4.19
C ALA A 29 -9.63 4.56 -4.08
N VAL A 30 -9.09 5.74 -3.76
CA VAL A 30 -7.69 5.99 -3.40
C VAL A 30 -7.57 5.85 -1.89
N TYR A 31 -6.50 5.22 -1.41
CA TYR A 31 -6.26 4.99 0.01
C TYR A 31 -4.85 5.41 0.39
N LEU A 32 -4.71 6.01 1.56
CA LEU A 32 -3.41 6.29 2.18
C LEU A 32 -3.22 5.32 3.35
N VAL A 33 -2.14 4.55 3.29
CA VAL A 33 -1.76 3.58 4.32
C VAL A 33 -0.53 4.10 5.04
N HIS A 34 -0.62 4.22 6.36
CA HIS A 34 0.53 4.50 7.21
C HIS A 34 1.19 3.18 7.60
N ALA A 35 2.50 3.07 7.37
CA ALA A 35 3.25 1.83 7.57
C ALA A 35 4.52 2.07 8.38
N THR A 36 4.75 1.22 9.38
CA THR A 36 5.90 1.22 10.26
C THR A 36 6.48 -0.20 10.35
N PRO A 37 7.65 -0.40 10.98
CA PRO A 37 8.14 -1.75 11.29
C PRO A 37 7.17 -2.57 12.16
N ARG A 38 6.35 -1.92 12.99
CA ARG A 38 5.40 -2.57 13.91
C ARG A 38 4.11 -3.01 13.21
N GLY A 39 3.69 -2.31 12.15
CA GLY A 39 2.42 -2.62 11.48
C GLY A 39 2.04 -1.58 10.44
N HIS A 40 0.84 -1.73 9.88
CA HIS A 40 0.30 -0.83 8.87
C HIS A 40 -1.21 -0.79 8.94
N ALA A 41 -1.79 0.38 8.69
CA ALA A 41 -3.22 0.60 8.65
C ALA A 41 -3.58 1.74 7.70
N THR A 42 -4.80 1.70 7.17
CA THR A 42 -5.34 2.79 6.37
C THR A 42 -5.68 3.97 7.28
N VAL A 43 -5.20 5.15 6.92
CA VAL A 43 -5.47 6.41 7.63
C VAL A 43 -6.35 7.35 6.79
N ASP A 44 -6.20 7.24 5.48
CA ASP A 44 -6.83 8.00 4.39
C ASP A 44 -7.80 7.26 3.45
N ARG A 45 -8.97 7.77 3.04
CA ARG A 45 -9.62 7.34 1.77
C ARG A 45 -10.24 8.49 0.99
N GLU A 46 -10.26 8.34 -0.32
CA GLU A 46 -11.05 9.19 -1.22
C GLU A 46 -11.73 8.37 -2.29
N LEU A 47 -13.01 8.69 -2.56
CA LEU A 47 -13.73 8.12 -3.68
C LEU A 47 -13.28 8.80 -4.98
N TYR A 48 -12.87 8.01 -5.97
CA TYR A 48 -12.59 8.55 -7.30
C TYR A 48 -13.91 8.71 -8.07
N LEU A 49 -14.24 9.96 -8.41
CA LEU A 49 -15.40 10.31 -9.22
C LEU A 49 -14.96 10.62 -10.66
N PRO A 50 -15.36 9.78 -11.64
CA PRO A 50 -15.12 10.05 -13.06
C PRO A 50 -15.82 11.33 -13.53
N ARG A 51 -15.35 11.94 -14.63
CA ARG A 51 -15.98 13.14 -15.23
C ARG A 51 -17.48 12.95 -15.52
N ALA A 52 -17.87 11.77 -16.02
CA ALA A 52 -19.27 11.43 -16.25
C ALA A 52 -20.17 11.43 -15.00
N TRP A 53 -19.60 11.58 -13.80
CA TRP A 53 -20.34 11.87 -12.58
C TRP A 53 -20.39 13.38 -12.32
N THR A 54 -19.25 14.05 -12.34
CA THR A 54 -19.14 15.48 -12.00
C THR A 54 -19.78 16.39 -13.04
N ASP A 55 -19.95 15.91 -14.27
CA ASP A 55 -20.59 16.63 -15.38
C ASP A 55 -22.13 16.40 -15.41
N ASP A 56 -22.67 15.63 -14.45
CA ASP A 56 -24.11 15.35 -14.29
C ASP A 56 -24.58 15.73 -12.86
N PRO A 57 -25.01 17.00 -12.66
CA PRO A 57 -25.46 17.50 -11.36
C PRO A 57 -26.63 16.73 -10.75
N GLU A 58 -27.57 16.28 -11.59
CA GLU A 58 -28.74 15.49 -11.15
C GLU A 58 -28.31 14.13 -10.61
N ARG A 59 -27.40 13.45 -11.32
CA ARG A 59 -26.83 12.18 -10.85
C ARG A 59 -26.03 12.35 -9.57
N CYS A 60 -25.28 13.43 -9.42
CA CYS A 60 -24.60 13.78 -8.17
C CYS A 60 -25.60 13.92 -7.02
N ARG A 61 -26.66 14.72 -7.20
CA ARG A 61 -27.73 14.89 -6.19
C ARG A 61 -28.37 13.57 -5.79
N ARG A 62 -28.76 12.73 -6.75
CA ARG A 62 -29.35 11.40 -6.46
C ARG A 62 -28.42 10.49 -5.65
N ALA A 63 -27.11 10.60 -5.86
CA ALA A 63 -26.09 9.85 -5.12
C ALA A 63 -25.68 10.48 -3.79
N GLY A 64 -26.24 11.64 -3.41
CA GLY A 64 -25.89 12.35 -2.18
C GLY A 64 -24.53 13.06 -2.24
N LEU A 65 -24.10 13.46 -3.43
CA LEU A 65 -22.99 14.38 -3.64
C LEU A 65 -23.55 15.81 -3.75
N ASP A 66 -22.81 16.78 -3.23
CA ASP A 66 -23.06 18.20 -3.47
C ASP A 66 -22.60 18.57 -4.89
N PRO A 67 -23.50 18.92 -5.83
CA PRO A 67 -23.11 19.27 -7.20
C PRO A 67 -22.24 20.53 -7.26
N ASP A 68 -22.45 21.47 -6.35
CA ASP A 68 -21.76 22.76 -6.36
C ASP A 68 -20.37 22.63 -5.73
N GLY A 69 -20.17 21.69 -4.82
CA GLY A 69 -18.87 21.37 -4.21
C GLY A 69 -18.06 20.31 -4.94
N VAL A 70 -18.69 19.35 -5.63
CA VAL A 70 -17.97 18.22 -6.25
C VAL A 70 -17.31 18.64 -7.56
N ARG A 71 -16.01 18.34 -7.71
CA ARG A 71 -15.25 18.59 -8.93
C ARG A 71 -14.44 17.35 -9.31
N PHE A 72 -14.17 17.21 -10.61
CA PHE A 72 -13.32 16.12 -11.08
C PHE A 72 -11.91 16.27 -10.50
N ALA A 73 -11.43 15.20 -9.86
CA ALA A 73 -10.07 15.11 -9.37
C ALA A 73 -9.41 13.81 -9.86
N THR A 74 -8.22 13.93 -10.42
CA THR A 74 -7.38 12.78 -10.76
C THR A 74 -6.95 12.03 -9.49
N LYS A 75 -6.61 10.75 -9.62
CA LYS A 75 -6.09 9.94 -8.49
C LYS A 75 -4.88 10.58 -7.80
N THR A 76 -4.04 11.27 -8.56
CA THR A 76 -2.86 11.97 -8.03
C THR A 76 -3.23 13.25 -7.28
N GLN A 77 -4.27 13.98 -7.73
CA GLN A 77 -4.81 15.12 -6.97
C GLN A 77 -5.47 14.66 -5.67
N LEU A 78 -6.23 13.55 -5.69
CA LEU A 78 -6.78 12.95 -4.48
C LEU A 78 -5.67 12.55 -3.51
N ALA A 79 -4.63 11.87 -3.99
CA ALA A 79 -3.49 11.50 -3.14
C ALA A 79 -2.74 12.71 -2.58
N ALA A 80 -2.57 13.79 -3.36
CA ALA A 80 -1.99 15.03 -2.87
C ALA A 80 -2.84 15.62 -1.73
N ALA A 81 -4.17 15.75 -1.93
CA ALA A 81 -5.08 16.26 -0.90
C ALA A 81 -5.07 15.40 0.38
N MET A 82 -5.01 14.08 0.25
CA MET A 82 -4.91 13.16 1.38
C MET A 82 -3.59 13.32 2.15
N LEU A 83 -2.47 13.56 1.46
CA LEU A 83 -1.19 13.83 2.10
C LEU A 83 -1.19 15.20 2.81
N GLU A 84 -1.76 16.23 2.19
CA GLU A 84 -1.92 17.55 2.83
C GLU A 84 -2.75 17.46 4.11
N ARG A 85 -3.87 16.71 4.10
CA ARG A 85 -4.64 16.46 5.33
C ARG A 85 -3.83 15.69 6.39
N PHE A 86 -3.04 14.72 5.96
CA PHE A 86 -2.18 13.95 6.87
C PHE A 86 -1.16 14.87 7.57
N TRP A 87 -0.48 15.74 6.84
CA TRP A 87 0.47 16.71 7.41
C TRP A 87 -0.22 17.81 8.22
N ALA A 88 -1.34 18.36 7.74
CA ALA A 88 -2.12 19.37 8.47
C ALA A 88 -2.67 18.84 9.80
N GLY A 89 -2.93 17.53 9.91
CA GLY A 89 -3.27 16.84 11.15
C GLY A 89 -2.10 16.65 12.13
N GLY A 90 -0.89 17.16 11.81
CA GLY A 90 0.31 17.05 12.63
C GLY A 90 1.01 15.68 12.52
N HIS A 91 0.58 14.81 11.61
CA HIS A 91 1.22 13.52 11.42
C HIS A 91 2.49 13.64 10.59
N THR A 92 3.48 12.80 10.89
CA THR A 92 4.77 12.81 10.20
C THR A 92 5.07 11.44 9.58
N ALA A 93 5.76 11.46 8.45
CA ALA A 93 6.30 10.28 7.80
C ALA A 93 7.62 10.64 7.15
N GLY A 94 8.65 9.81 7.31
CA GLY A 94 9.94 10.06 6.66
C GLY A 94 9.93 9.79 5.15
N TRP A 95 8.93 9.03 4.67
CA TRP A 95 8.87 8.55 3.29
C TRP A 95 7.43 8.40 2.78
N VAL A 96 7.23 8.69 1.49
CA VAL A 96 6.04 8.33 0.73
C VAL A 96 6.41 7.38 -0.41
N THR A 97 5.60 6.34 -0.64
CA THR A 97 5.79 5.40 -1.76
C THR A 97 4.47 5.06 -2.42
N GLY A 98 4.51 4.73 -3.71
CA GLY A 98 3.32 4.56 -4.53
C GLY A 98 3.64 3.94 -5.88
N ASP A 99 2.61 3.57 -6.62
CA ASP A 99 2.72 2.97 -7.94
C ASP A 99 3.02 3.99 -9.06
N GLY A 100 3.07 3.48 -10.30
CA GLY A 100 3.39 4.23 -11.51
C GLY A 100 2.47 5.41 -11.80
N VAL A 101 1.21 5.37 -11.34
CA VAL A 101 0.25 6.47 -11.54
C VAL A 101 0.70 7.70 -10.76
N TYR A 102 1.20 7.50 -9.54
CA TYR A 102 1.64 8.57 -8.65
C TYR A 102 3.02 9.10 -9.03
N GLY A 103 3.98 8.22 -9.34
CA GLY A 103 5.33 8.64 -9.72
C GLY A 103 5.43 9.35 -11.07
N GLY A 104 4.38 9.26 -11.89
CA GLY A 104 4.27 9.98 -13.16
C GLY A 104 3.83 11.44 -13.03
N ASN A 105 3.46 11.92 -11.84
CA ASN A 105 2.92 13.27 -11.63
C ASN A 105 3.95 14.20 -10.95
N PRO A 106 4.57 15.15 -11.68
CA PRO A 106 5.59 16.04 -11.11
C PRO A 106 5.08 16.93 -9.98
N SER A 107 3.83 17.40 -10.05
CA SER A 107 3.25 18.27 -9.02
C SER A 107 3.10 17.54 -7.67
N LEU A 108 2.66 16.28 -7.70
CA LEU A 108 2.59 15.43 -6.50
C LEU A 108 3.98 15.20 -5.91
N LEU A 109 4.98 14.87 -6.75
CA LEU A 109 6.36 14.67 -6.28
C LEU A 109 6.95 15.95 -5.70
N SER A 110 6.65 17.10 -6.30
CA SER A 110 7.09 18.41 -5.80
C SER A 110 6.44 18.73 -4.45
N ALA A 111 5.14 18.48 -4.29
CA ALA A 111 4.45 18.70 -3.02
C ALA A 111 5.08 17.87 -1.89
N ILE A 112 5.34 16.58 -2.13
CA ILE A 112 6.02 15.72 -1.13
C ILE A 112 7.42 16.27 -0.78
N ALA A 113 8.17 16.74 -1.76
CA ALA A 113 9.50 17.30 -1.54
C ALA A 113 9.47 18.63 -0.77
N THR A 114 8.47 19.49 -1.01
CA THR A 114 8.27 20.75 -0.27
C THR A 114 8.05 20.50 1.23
N HIS A 115 7.38 19.41 1.59
CA HIS A 115 7.22 18.97 2.98
C HIS A 115 8.45 18.26 3.55
N ALA A 116 9.63 18.42 2.94
CA ALA A 116 10.89 17.78 3.31
C ALA A 116 10.75 16.25 3.54
N THR A 117 9.85 15.61 2.80
CA THR A 117 9.55 14.18 2.94
C THR A 117 10.19 13.42 1.80
N GLY A 118 10.89 12.32 2.11
CA GLY A 118 11.48 11.48 1.08
C GLY A 118 10.40 10.76 0.27
N TYR A 119 10.70 10.38 -0.97
CA TYR A 119 9.83 9.48 -1.72
C TYR A 119 10.58 8.42 -2.50
N VAL A 120 9.93 7.27 -2.69
CA VAL A 120 10.32 6.24 -3.65
C VAL A 120 9.08 5.85 -4.44
N MET A 121 8.95 6.40 -5.65
CA MET A 121 7.73 6.29 -6.44
C MET A 121 8.00 5.51 -7.72
N ALA A 122 7.23 4.45 -7.98
CA ALA A 122 7.38 3.70 -9.20
C ALA A 122 7.08 4.60 -10.42
N VAL A 123 7.77 4.37 -11.53
CA VAL A 123 7.58 5.11 -12.78
C VAL A 123 7.60 4.18 -13.98
N SER A 124 6.97 4.61 -15.07
CA SER A 124 7.01 3.86 -16.33
C SER A 124 8.40 3.88 -16.96
N CYS A 125 8.71 2.90 -17.81
CA CYS A 125 9.93 2.91 -18.62
C CYS A 125 10.00 4.06 -19.65
N ARG A 126 8.89 4.76 -19.88
CA ARG A 126 8.81 5.94 -20.77
C ARG A 126 9.16 7.24 -20.04
N THR A 127 9.27 7.20 -18.72
CA THR A 127 9.58 8.38 -17.92
C THR A 127 10.97 8.91 -18.26
N GLN A 128 11.06 10.22 -18.48
CA GLN A 128 12.31 10.94 -18.74
C GLN A 128 12.94 11.38 -17.42
N VAL A 129 14.25 11.33 -17.29
CA VAL A 129 15.02 11.81 -16.12
C VAL A 129 16.22 12.62 -16.59
N ARG A 130 16.69 13.56 -15.75
CA ARG A 130 17.90 14.35 -16.03
C ARG A 130 19.08 13.75 -15.26
N THR A 131 20.17 13.52 -15.96
CA THR A 131 21.46 13.07 -15.43
C THR A 131 22.53 14.08 -15.85
N THR A 132 23.75 13.94 -15.35
CA THR A 132 24.90 14.74 -15.80
C THR A 132 25.16 14.65 -17.30
N GLY A 133 24.82 13.51 -17.93
CA GLY A 133 24.93 13.33 -19.37
C GLY A 133 23.76 13.88 -20.19
N GLY A 134 22.76 14.53 -19.58
CA GLY A 134 21.58 15.05 -20.26
C GLY A 134 20.26 14.38 -19.84
N LYS A 135 19.21 14.62 -20.63
CA LYS A 135 17.84 14.11 -20.39
C LYS A 135 17.62 12.81 -21.17
N PHE A 136 17.28 11.75 -20.45
CA PHE A 136 17.08 10.42 -21.03
C PHE A 136 15.84 9.72 -20.48
N ARG A 137 15.31 8.74 -21.22
CA ARG A 137 14.38 7.76 -20.65
C ARG A 137 15.08 6.91 -19.61
N VAL A 138 14.36 6.48 -18.56
CA VAL A 138 14.93 5.71 -17.44
C VAL A 138 15.63 4.40 -17.86
N ASP A 139 15.26 3.81 -19.00
CA ASP A 139 15.90 2.59 -19.50
C ASP A 139 17.30 2.82 -20.11
N VAL A 140 17.62 4.05 -20.52
CA VAL A 140 18.93 4.38 -21.09
C VAL A 140 20.03 4.42 -20.01
N PRO A 141 19.89 5.15 -18.88
CA PRO A 141 20.86 5.09 -17.79
C PRO A 141 21.00 3.67 -17.21
N MET A 142 19.91 2.90 -17.16
CA MET A 142 19.93 1.52 -16.67
C MET A 142 20.87 0.62 -17.47
N ARG A 143 20.88 0.72 -18.81
CA ARG A 143 21.80 -0.06 -19.66
C ARG A 143 23.27 0.29 -19.45
N LYS A 144 23.56 1.48 -18.92
CA LYS A 144 24.91 1.95 -18.62
C LYS A 144 25.38 1.59 -17.21
N VAL A 145 24.53 0.98 -16.38
CA VAL A 145 24.92 0.55 -15.02
C VAL A 145 25.94 -0.60 -15.15
N PRO A 146 27.18 -0.43 -14.66
CA PRO A 146 28.19 -1.48 -14.74
C PRO A 146 27.81 -2.67 -13.85
N ARG A 147 28.37 -3.85 -14.11
CA ARG A 147 28.08 -5.08 -13.32
C ARG A 147 28.26 -4.86 -11.81
N ARG A 148 29.32 -4.16 -11.40
CA ARG A 148 29.61 -3.81 -10.00
C ARG A 148 28.63 -2.82 -9.36
N GLY A 149 27.83 -2.12 -10.16
CA GLY A 149 26.82 -1.17 -9.69
C GLY A 149 25.52 -1.86 -9.22
N TRP A 150 25.38 -3.17 -9.47
CA TRP A 150 24.24 -3.95 -9.01
C TRP A 150 24.53 -4.61 -7.67
N GLN A 151 23.60 -4.49 -6.73
CA GLN A 151 23.66 -5.10 -5.40
C GLN A 151 22.45 -5.97 -5.16
N GLN A 152 22.65 -7.15 -4.59
CA GLN A 152 21.56 -8.05 -4.24
C GLN A 152 20.98 -7.68 -2.88
N LEU A 153 19.75 -7.18 -2.86
CA LEU A 153 19.09 -6.72 -1.63
C LEU A 153 17.65 -7.23 -1.54
N SER A 154 17.17 -7.36 -0.30
CA SER A 154 15.81 -7.78 0.01
C SER A 154 14.87 -6.57 0.11
N ALA A 155 13.75 -6.61 -0.62
CA ALA A 155 12.66 -5.65 -0.53
C ALA A 155 11.67 -5.99 0.61
N GLY A 156 12.15 -6.64 1.66
CA GLY A 156 11.37 -7.07 2.82
C GLY A 156 10.93 -8.54 2.76
N ALA A 157 10.27 -8.97 3.83
CA ALA A 157 9.70 -10.32 3.93
C ALA A 157 8.62 -10.55 2.86
N GLY A 158 8.44 -11.79 2.45
CA GLY A 158 7.37 -12.26 1.59
C GLY A 158 6.85 -13.62 2.08
N ALA A 159 5.70 -14.05 1.57
CA ALA A 159 5.04 -15.29 2.02
C ALA A 159 5.93 -16.55 1.91
N LYS A 160 6.86 -16.56 0.94
CA LYS A 160 7.81 -17.66 0.73
C LYS A 160 9.19 -17.37 1.30
N GLY A 161 9.44 -16.23 1.93
CA GLY A 161 10.78 -15.77 2.37
C GLY A 161 11.14 -14.37 1.84
N PRO A 162 12.37 -13.88 2.09
CA PRO A 162 12.79 -12.54 1.69
C PRO A 162 12.67 -12.32 0.17
N ARG A 163 12.10 -11.17 -0.23
CA ARG A 163 11.93 -10.78 -1.63
C ARG A 163 13.23 -10.19 -2.18
N ARG A 164 14.17 -11.06 -2.58
CA ARG A 164 15.49 -10.67 -3.10
C ARG A 164 15.43 -10.30 -4.59
N TYR A 165 16.03 -9.17 -4.93
CA TYR A 165 16.21 -8.68 -6.30
C TYR A 165 17.60 -8.07 -6.47
N ASP A 166 18.02 -7.86 -7.71
CA ASP A 166 19.18 -7.02 -8.00
C ASP A 166 18.72 -5.56 -8.05
N TRP A 167 19.47 -4.68 -7.39
CA TRP A 167 19.18 -3.26 -7.30
C TRP A 167 20.35 -2.42 -7.76
N ALA A 168 20.06 -1.32 -8.42
CA ALA A 168 21.03 -0.27 -8.75
C ALA A 168 20.41 1.10 -8.52
N ALA A 169 21.25 2.09 -8.21
CA ALA A 169 20.85 3.49 -8.15
C ALA A 169 21.73 4.31 -9.10
N VAL A 170 21.11 5.28 -9.77
CA VAL A 170 21.79 6.26 -10.62
C VAL A 170 21.40 7.65 -10.15
N ASP A 171 22.40 8.50 -9.91
CA ASP A 171 22.14 9.87 -9.47
C ASP A 171 21.47 10.69 -10.58
N LEU A 172 20.48 11.48 -10.17
CA LEU A 172 19.72 12.36 -11.04
C LEU A 172 20.00 13.81 -10.65
N ILE A 173 19.90 14.71 -11.62
CA ILE A 173 19.91 16.14 -11.36
C ILE A 173 18.55 16.54 -10.75
N PRO A 174 18.50 17.13 -9.54
CA PRO A 174 17.26 17.62 -8.96
C PRO A 174 16.63 18.71 -9.84
N THR A 175 15.31 18.69 -9.99
CA THR A 175 14.62 19.68 -10.83
C THR A 175 14.15 20.90 -10.03
N HIS A 176 13.69 20.73 -8.78
CA HIS A 176 12.94 21.78 -8.07
C HIS A 176 13.17 21.85 -6.56
N SER A 177 13.99 20.98 -5.95
CA SER A 177 14.12 20.91 -4.49
C SER A 177 15.56 20.62 -4.07
N ALA A 178 16.02 21.28 -3.01
CA ALA A 178 17.27 20.94 -2.35
C ALA A 178 17.17 19.51 -1.81
N GLY A 179 18.15 18.66 -2.12
CA GLY A 179 18.16 17.25 -1.72
C GLY A 179 18.83 16.36 -2.75
N THR A 180 18.72 15.05 -2.54
CA THR A 180 19.30 14.02 -3.42
C THR A 180 18.20 13.39 -4.25
N CYS A 181 18.38 13.36 -5.58
CA CYS A 181 17.46 12.68 -6.50
C CYS A 181 18.17 11.48 -7.12
N GLN A 182 17.52 10.31 -7.15
CA GLN A 182 18.08 9.09 -7.71
C GLN A 182 17.04 8.32 -8.53
N LEU A 183 17.50 7.60 -9.54
CA LEU A 183 16.74 6.57 -10.23
C LEU A 183 17.11 5.23 -9.60
N LEU A 184 16.18 4.63 -8.88
CA LEU A 184 16.31 3.28 -8.35
C LEU A 184 15.79 2.29 -9.38
N ILE A 185 16.56 1.24 -9.63
CA ILE A 185 16.29 0.21 -10.62
C ILE A 185 16.24 -1.13 -9.90
N ARG A 186 15.18 -1.90 -10.13
CA ARG A 186 15.02 -3.27 -9.65
C ARG A 186 15.03 -4.23 -10.82
N ARG A 187 15.81 -5.30 -10.75
CA ARG A 187 15.78 -6.40 -11.72
C ARG A 187 15.46 -7.73 -11.03
N ASN A 188 14.47 -8.44 -11.57
CA ASN A 188 14.19 -9.82 -11.20
C ASN A 188 15.22 -10.75 -11.83
N ARG A 189 15.89 -11.56 -11.00
CA ARG A 189 16.96 -12.46 -11.45
C ARG A 189 16.46 -13.66 -12.26
N THR A 190 15.24 -14.11 -11.99
CA THR A 190 14.66 -15.29 -12.65
C THR A 190 13.96 -14.90 -13.94
N THR A 191 13.19 -13.80 -13.93
CA THR A 191 12.39 -13.39 -15.10
C THR A 191 13.05 -12.33 -15.95
N GLY A 192 14.10 -11.66 -15.46
CA GLY A 192 14.69 -10.50 -16.11
C GLY A 192 13.84 -9.23 -16.06
N GLU A 193 12.65 -9.27 -15.45
CA GLU A 193 11.73 -8.12 -15.37
C GLU A 193 12.36 -6.95 -14.62
N VAL A 194 12.20 -5.75 -15.16
CA VAL A 194 12.79 -4.52 -14.61
C VAL A 194 11.70 -3.54 -14.17
N ALA A 195 11.87 -2.97 -12.99
CA ALA A 195 11.05 -1.86 -12.49
C ALA A 195 11.92 -0.65 -12.16
N TYR A 196 11.36 0.54 -12.34
CA TYR A 196 12.02 1.82 -12.14
C TYR A 196 11.29 2.64 -11.08
N TYR A 197 12.05 3.36 -10.26
CA TYR A 197 11.51 4.27 -9.26
C TYR A 197 12.26 5.59 -9.30
N ARG A 198 11.52 6.70 -9.22
CA ARG A 198 12.09 8.00 -8.89
C ARG A 198 12.20 8.11 -7.38
N CYS A 199 13.36 8.52 -6.93
CA CYS A 199 13.68 8.68 -5.53
C CYS A 199 14.08 10.13 -5.24
N PHE A 200 13.60 10.65 -4.12
CA PHE A 200 14.06 11.90 -3.53
C PHE A 200 14.27 11.70 -2.03
N SER A 201 15.31 12.31 -1.50
CA SER A 201 15.51 12.42 -0.06
C SER A 201 16.10 13.79 0.31
N PRO A 202 15.66 14.41 1.42
CA PRO A 202 16.22 15.69 1.87
C PRO A 202 17.73 15.62 2.16
N ARG A 203 18.20 14.44 2.61
CA ARG A 203 19.61 14.14 2.87
C ARG A 203 20.03 12.89 2.10
N PRO A 204 21.32 12.73 1.76
CA PRO A 204 21.81 11.50 1.13
C PRO A 204 21.46 10.26 1.96
N VAL A 205 21.03 9.19 1.29
CA VAL A 205 20.72 7.90 1.92
C VAL A 205 21.36 6.76 1.17
N ALA A 206 21.69 5.68 1.89
CA ALA A 206 22.24 4.48 1.30
C ALA A 206 21.18 3.70 0.50
N LEU A 207 21.61 2.98 -0.53
CA LEU A 207 20.75 2.12 -1.36
C LEU A 207 19.80 1.21 -0.55
N PRO A 208 20.24 0.52 0.53
CA PRO A 208 19.34 -0.32 1.33
C PRO A 208 18.15 0.44 1.95
N ALA A 209 18.28 1.74 2.22
CA ALA A 209 17.17 2.55 2.72
C ALA A 209 16.10 2.73 1.63
N LEU A 210 16.50 3.07 0.40
CA LEU A 210 15.57 3.19 -0.73
C LEU A 210 14.89 1.86 -1.06
N VAL A 211 15.64 0.76 -1.05
CA VAL A 211 15.10 -0.60 -1.27
C VAL A 211 14.06 -0.97 -0.22
N ARG A 212 14.30 -0.62 1.05
CA ARG A 212 13.35 -0.84 2.15
C ARG A 212 12.05 -0.09 1.89
N VAL A 213 12.12 1.19 1.50
CA VAL A 213 10.94 2.03 1.22
C VAL A 213 10.18 1.50 0.00
N ALA A 214 10.87 1.13 -1.09
CA ALA A 214 10.25 0.49 -2.25
C ALA A 214 9.52 -0.82 -1.86
N GLY A 215 10.11 -1.60 -0.95
CA GLY A 215 9.53 -2.83 -0.41
C GLY A 215 8.27 -2.60 0.44
N THR A 216 8.20 -1.48 1.16
CA THR A 216 7.05 -1.06 1.98
C THR A 216 5.79 -0.81 1.14
N ARG A 217 5.91 -0.52 -0.17
CA ARG A 217 4.73 -0.38 -1.06
C ARG A 217 3.77 -1.58 -0.95
N TRP A 218 4.29 -2.78 -0.72
CA TRP A 218 3.48 -4.00 -0.57
C TRP A 218 2.52 -3.98 0.63
N ARG A 219 2.78 -3.13 1.63
CA ARG A 219 1.89 -2.97 2.79
C ARG A 219 0.49 -2.52 2.40
N ILE A 220 0.33 -1.77 1.30
CA ILE A 220 -1.00 -1.37 0.82
C ILE A 220 -1.82 -2.58 0.36
N GLU A 221 -1.19 -3.56 -0.27
CA GLU A 221 -1.83 -4.79 -0.74
C GLU A 221 -2.19 -5.71 0.42
N GLU A 222 -1.29 -5.82 1.41
CA GLU A 222 -1.58 -6.53 2.66
C GLU A 222 -2.74 -5.88 3.42
N THR A 223 -2.76 -4.53 3.53
CA THR A 223 -3.88 -3.80 4.15
C THR A 223 -5.19 -4.03 3.39
N PHE A 224 -5.17 -4.05 2.06
CA PHE A 224 -6.39 -4.35 1.30
C PHE A 224 -6.86 -5.79 1.51
N GLN A 225 -5.97 -6.77 1.47
CA GLN A 225 -6.35 -8.17 1.74
C GLN A 225 -6.94 -8.33 3.14
N ALA A 226 -6.31 -7.73 4.15
CA ALA A 226 -6.77 -7.79 5.53
C ALA A 226 -8.06 -6.98 5.74
N GLY A 227 -8.17 -5.78 5.18
CA GLY A 227 -9.38 -4.97 5.26
C GLY A 227 -10.60 -5.65 4.63
N LYS A 228 -10.40 -6.34 3.50
CA LYS A 228 -11.46 -7.14 2.86
C LYS A 228 -11.82 -8.35 3.72
N GLY A 229 -10.83 -9.21 4.01
CA GLY A 229 -11.08 -10.48 4.69
C GLY A 229 -11.44 -10.38 6.17
N LEU A 230 -11.10 -9.29 6.85
CA LEU A 230 -11.33 -9.14 8.31
C LEU A 230 -12.33 -8.05 8.67
N ALA A 231 -12.56 -7.08 7.78
CA ALA A 231 -13.37 -5.90 8.09
C ALA A 231 -14.43 -5.59 7.02
N GLY A 232 -14.64 -6.48 6.05
CA GLY A 232 -15.68 -6.34 5.03
C GLY A 232 -15.54 -5.09 4.17
N LEU A 233 -14.30 -4.63 3.93
CA LEU A 233 -14.03 -3.37 3.23
C LEU A 233 -14.70 -3.28 1.85
N ASP A 234 -14.87 -4.41 1.16
CA ASP A 234 -15.54 -4.51 -0.15
C ASP A 234 -16.88 -5.28 -0.11
N GLU A 235 -17.45 -5.52 1.08
CA GLU A 235 -18.70 -6.27 1.26
C GLU A 235 -19.95 -5.37 1.35
N HIS A 236 -19.80 -4.06 1.11
CA HIS A 236 -20.92 -3.13 1.15
C HIS A 236 -21.85 -3.24 -0.07
N GLN A 237 -23.14 -3.01 0.17
CA GLN A 237 -24.14 -2.86 -0.89
C GLN A 237 -24.69 -1.41 -0.97
N VAL A 238 -23.99 -0.47 -0.34
CA VAL A 238 -24.40 0.93 -0.27
C VAL A 238 -24.26 1.65 -1.61
N ARG A 239 -25.19 2.56 -1.89
CA ARG A 239 -25.25 3.28 -3.19
C ARG A 239 -24.91 4.77 -3.13
N ARG A 240 -25.15 5.43 -2.00
CA ARG A 240 -24.95 6.88 -1.82
C ARG A 240 -23.58 7.21 -1.22
N HIS A 241 -23.07 8.40 -1.50
CA HIS A 241 -21.77 8.88 -1.05
C HIS A 241 -21.59 8.79 0.48
N THR A 242 -22.53 9.35 1.25
CA THR A 242 -22.46 9.34 2.71
C THR A 242 -22.47 7.93 3.28
N SER A 243 -23.28 7.03 2.72
CA SER A 243 -23.34 5.62 3.13
C SER A 243 -22.04 4.89 2.82
N TRP A 244 -21.46 5.14 1.64
CA TRP A 244 -20.14 4.63 1.26
C TRP A 244 -19.06 5.11 2.22
N LEU A 245 -19.03 6.41 2.49
CA LEU A 245 -18.05 7.02 3.38
C LEU A 245 -18.13 6.38 4.77
N ARG A 246 -19.33 6.29 5.35
CA ARG A 246 -19.56 5.65 6.66
C ARG A 246 -19.06 4.21 6.70
N TRP A 247 -19.48 3.38 5.75
CA TRP A 247 -19.05 1.98 5.68
C TRP A 247 -17.54 1.85 5.62
N VAL A 248 -16.89 2.55 4.69
CA VAL A 248 -15.45 2.43 4.47
C VAL A 248 -14.67 2.92 5.69
N THR A 249 -15.10 3.97 6.40
CA THR A 249 -14.43 4.33 7.66
C THR A 249 -14.63 3.31 8.77
N LEU A 250 -15.82 2.71 8.92
CA LEU A 250 -16.02 1.67 9.93
C LEU A 250 -15.15 0.43 9.63
N ALA A 251 -15.08 0.00 8.37
CA ALA A 251 -14.20 -1.09 7.94
C ALA A 251 -12.72 -0.75 8.18
N MET A 252 -12.30 0.48 7.87
CA MET A 252 -10.94 0.94 8.16
C MET A 252 -10.63 0.97 9.66
N LEU A 253 -11.57 1.45 10.48
CA LEU A 253 -11.42 1.50 11.93
C LEU A 253 -11.32 0.10 12.53
N ALA A 254 -12.17 -0.83 12.09
CA ALA A 254 -12.13 -2.22 12.53
C ALA A 254 -10.79 -2.88 12.19
N HIS A 255 -10.28 -2.68 10.97
CA HIS A 255 -8.94 -3.17 10.60
C HIS A 255 -7.83 -2.48 11.41
N ALA A 256 -7.90 -1.17 11.60
CA ALA A 256 -6.92 -0.42 12.37
C ALA A 256 -6.85 -0.91 13.82
N PHE A 257 -8.00 -1.18 14.45
CA PHE A 257 -8.09 -1.76 15.79
C PHE A 257 -7.33 -3.10 15.88
N LEU A 258 -7.56 -4.01 14.94
CA LEU A 258 -6.82 -5.29 14.89
C LEU A 258 -5.32 -5.09 14.67
N ALA A 259 -4.93 -4.15 13.81
CA ALA A 259 -3.54 -3.85 13.51
C ALA A 259 -2.80 -3.22 14.71
N VAL A 260 -3.47 -2.36 15.48
CA VAL A 260 -2.91 -1.73 16.69
C VAL A 260 -2.75 -2.75 17.81
N ILE A 261 -3.76 -3.58 18.09
CA ILE A 261 -3.64 -4.66 19.09
C ILE A 261 -2.48 -5.58 18.72
N ARG A 262 -2.40 -6.00 17.46
CA ARG A 262 -1.30 -6.82 16.98
C ARG A 262 0.06 -6.16 17.23
N ALA A 263 0.18 -4.87 16.92
CA ALA A 263 1.43 -4.14 17.10
C ALA A 263 1.82 -4.03 18.58
N GLY A 264 0.85 -3.80 19.47
CA GLY A 264 1.04 -3.80 20.93
C GLY A 264 1.50 -5.17 21.44
N GLU A 265 0.77 -6.22 21.09
CA GLU A 265 1.12 -7.60 21.44
C GLU A 265 2.53 -8.00 20.97
N HIS A 266 2.93 -7.60 19.76
CA HIS A 266 4.26 -7.94 19.24
C HIS A 266 5.38 -7.16 19.94
N TYR A 267 5.06 -6.00 20.52
CA TYR A 267 6.00 -5.17 21.24
C TYR A 267 6.16 -5.64 22.69
N GLU A 268 5.06 -5.91 23.38
CA GLU A 268 5.04 -6.30 24.80
C GLU A 268 5.32 -7.80 25.00
N HIS A 269 4.90 -8.63 24.04
CA HIS A 269 4.97 -10.09 24.15
C HIS A 269 5.59 -10.70 22.88
N PRO A 270 6.92 -10.62 22.72
CA PRO A 270 7.62 -11.27 21.63
C PRO A 270 7.27 -12.76 21.59
N ALA A 271 6.83 -13.23 20.42
CA ALA A 271 6.29 -14.58 20.32
C ALA A 271 7.34 -15.64 20.68
N PRO A 272 6.97 -16.67 21.47
CA PRO A 272 7.85 -17.81 21.71
C PRO A 272 8.23 -18.48 20.39
N THR A 273 9.45 -18.99 20.25
CA THR A 273 9.94 -19.65 19.03
C THR A 273 9.02 -20.77 18.52
N VAL A 274 8.30 -21.42 19.44
CA VAL A 274 7.37 -22.53 19.15
C VAL A 274 6.01 -22.10 18.59
N LEU A 275 5.66 -20.82 18.65
CA LEU A 275 4.39 -20.27 18.15
C LEU A 275 4.65 -19.15 17.16
N ILE A 276 3.83 -19.03 16.11
CA ILE A 276 3.82 -17.78 15.37
C ILE A 276 3.27 -16.64 16.26
N ALA A 277 3.72 -15.42 16.02
CA ALA A 277 3.16 -14.25 16.68
C ALA A 277 1.68 -14.06 16.31
N LEU A 278 0.90 -13.43 17.20
CA LEU A 278 -0.53 -13.20 16.95
C LEU A 278 -0.73 -12.43 15.64
N THR A 279 -1.61 -12.92 14.78
CA THR A 279 -1.97 -12.24 13.53
C THR A 279 -3.28 -11.50 13.70
N CYS A 280 -3.60 -10.53 12.83
CA CYS A 280 -4.90 -9.85 12.88
C CYS A 280 -6.07 -10.85 12.76
N ASN A 281 -5.92 -11.92 11.96
CA ASN A 281 -6.88 -13.02 11.89
C ASN A 281 -7.11 -13.69 13.24
N GLU A 282 -6.03 -13.97 13.97
CA GLU A 282 -6.14 -14.67 15.25
C GLU A 282 -6.72 -13.77 16.33
N ILE A 283 -6.34 -12.49 16.35
CA ILE A 283 -6.93 -11.49 17.25
C ILE A 283 -8.43 -11.35 16.97
N GLN A 284 -8.85 -11.27 15.71
CA GLN A 284 -10.27 -11.20 15.36
C GLN A 284 -11.03 -12.44 15.89
N ARG A 285 -10.49 -13.65 15.73
CA ARG A 285 -11.12 -14.88 16.26
C ARG A 285 -11.22 -14.88 17.78
N LEU A 286 -10.19 -14.38 18.47
CA LEU A 286 -10.19 -14.30 19.93
C LEU A 286 -11.24 -13.28 20.42
N LEU A 287 -11.39 -12.15 19.71
CA LEU A 287 -12.30 -11.07 20.09
C LEU A 287 -13.75 -11.26 19.64
N ALA A 288 -14.02 -12.11 18.65
CA ALA A 288 -15.37 -12.37 18.13
C ALA A 288 -16.26 -13.18 19.10
N LEU A 289 -16.25 -12.87 20.40
CA LEU A 289 -17.08 -13.48 21.42
C LEU A 289 -18.42 -12.74 21.49
N PRO A 290 -19.57 -13.47 21.46
CA PRO A 290 -20.82 -12.89 21.91
C PRO A 290 -20.66 -12.39 23.36
N ALA A 291 -21.29 -11.26 23.69
CA ALA A 291 -21.24 -10.68 25.04
C ALA A 291 -21.69 -11.66 26.15
N ALA A 292 -22.49 -12.67 25.79
CA ALA A 292 -23.01 -13.72 26.69
C ALA A 292 -22.41 -15.12 26.42
N ALA A 293 -21.15 -15.22 26.02
CA ALA A 293 -20.50 -16.51 25.81
C ALA A 293 -20.34 -17.29 27.14
N PRO A 294 -20.81 -18.55 27.26
CA PRO A 294 -20.58 -19.39 28.44
C PRO A 294 -19.08 -19.57 28.74
N ASN A 295 -18.73 -19.72 30.01
CA ASN A 295 -17.34 -19.78 30.49
C ASN A 295 -16.44 -20.80 29.76
N GLY A 296 -16.98 -21.94 29.28
CA GLY A 296 -16.21 -22.94 28.52
C GLY A 296 -15.78 -22.51 27.11
N GLN A 297 -16.34 -21.44 26.54
CA GLN A 297 -15.98 -20.99 25.20
C GLN A 297 -14.62 -20.26 25.15
N ARG A 298 -14.18 -19.65 26.26
CA ARG A 298 -12.91 -18.92 26.31
C ARG A 298 -11.71 -19.88 26.24
N ASP A 299 -11.69 -20.89 27.10
CA ASP A 299 -10.61 -21.90 27.13
C ASP A 299 -10.56 -22.70 25.83
N HIS A 300 -11.72 -23.05 25.28
CA HIS A 300 -11.81 -23.71 23.99
C HIS A 300 -11.17 -22.87 22.86
N ARG A 301 -11.44 -21.56 22.82
CA ARG A 301 -10.86 -20.66 21.82
C ARG A 301 -9.36 -20.48 22.01
N LEU A 302 -8.89 -20.31 23.25
CA LEU A 302 -7.46 -20.21 23.56
C LEU A 302 -6.73 -21.49 23.16
N HIS A 303 -7.29 -22.66 23.49
CA HIS A 303 -6.77 -23.96 23.08
C HIS A 303 -6.61 -24.04 21.55
N TRP A 304 -7.66 -23.72 20.80
CA TRP A 304 -7.60 -23.71 19.32
C TRP A 304 -6.65 -22.66 18.76
N SER A 305 -6.52 -21.52 19.43
CA SER A 305 -5.55 -20.48 19.07
C SER A 305 -4.12 -21.00 19.19
N LEU A 306 -3.78 -21.61 20.32
CA LEU A 306 -2.48 -22.23 20.55
C LEU A 306 -2.20 -23.34 19.54
N TRP A 307 -3.18 -24.22 19.30
CA TRP A 307 -3.06 -25.29 18.31
C TRP A 307 -2.77 -24.74 16.91
N ARG A 308 -3.56 -23.78 16.42
CA ARG A 308 -3.37 -23.16 15.09
C ARG A 308 -2.01 -22.51 14.96
N ARG A 309 -1.62 -21.71 15.96
CA ARG A 309 -0.34 -20.98 15.95
C ARG A 309 0.85 -21.92 15.98
N ARG A 310 0.76 -23.03 16.72
CA ARG A 310 1.79 -24.08 16.74
C ARG A 310 1.88 -24.82 15.41
N HIS A 311 0.73 -25.17 14.82
CA HIS A 311 0.69 -25.81 13.51
C HIS A 311 1.29 -24.91 12.42
N GLN A 312 0.95 -23.63 12.42
CA GLN A 312 1.50 -22.65 11.49
C GLN A 312 3.01 -22.43 11.68
N ALA A 313 3.51 -22.45 12.92
CA ALA A 313 4.94 -22.36 13.19
C ALA A 313 5.69 -23.54 12.56
N ARG A 314 5.20 -24.77 12.79
CA ARG A 314 5.76 -25.99 12.18
C ARG A 314 5.74 -25.92 10.65
N ALA A 315 4.64 -25.48 10.06
CA ALA A 315 4.53 -25.34 8.61
C ALA A 315 5.55 -24.33 8.04
N ARG A 316 5.75 -23.19 8.72
CA ARG A 316 6.78 -22.21 8.36
C ARG A 316 8.18 -22.81 8.41
N ASP A 317 8.51 -23.50 9.50
CA ASP A 317 9.84 -24.07 9.71
C ASP A 317 10.15 -25.20 8.71
N CYS A 318 9.14 -26.00 8.34
CA CYS A 318 9.27 -26.97 7.24
C CYS A 318 9.50 -26.28 5.89
N HIS A 319 8.80 -25.17 5.62
CA HIS A 319 9.01 -24.42 4.38
C HIS A 319 10.43 -23.83 4.30
N TYR A 320 10.93 -23.28 5.40
CA TYR A 320 12.28 -22.70 5.46
C TYR A 320 13.36 -23.77 5.25
N ARG A 321 13.27 -24.92 5.94
CA ARG A 321 14.19 -26.05 5.74
C ARG A 321 14.21 -26.55 4.30
N ARG A 322 13.03 -26.68 3.67
CA ARG A 322 12.96 -27.07 2.24
C ARG A 322 13.65 -26.06 1.34
N ARG A 323 13.53 -24.75 1.61
CA ARG A 323 14.20 -23.72 0.82
C ARG A 323 15.71 -23.76 0.98
N GLU A 324 16.21 -23.87 2.20
CA GLU A 324 17.64 -23.96 2.48
C GLU A 324 18.27 -25.17 1.77
N ALA A 325 17.56 -26.29 1.68
CA ALA A 325 18.00 -27.46 0.92
C ALA A 325 17.97 -27.29 -0.61
N THR A 326 17.30 -26.26 -1.14
CA THR A 326 17.17 -26.00 -2.60
C THR A 326 17.97 -24.76 -3.04
N THR A 327 18.69 -24.10 -2.12
CA THR A 327 19.48 -22.88 -2.41
C THR A 327 20.96 -23.23 -2.45
#